data_AF-A0A831QJ82-F1
#
_entry.id   AF-A0A831QJ82-F1
#
_cell.length_a   1.000
_cell.length_b   1.000
_cell.length_c   1.000
_cell.angle_alpha   90.00
_cell.angle_beta   90.00
_cell.angle_gamma   90.00
#
_symmetry.space_group_name_H-M   'P 1'
#
loop_
_entity.id
_entity.type
_entity.pdbx_description
1 polymer ?
#
loop_
_entity_poly.entity_id
_entity_poly.type
_entity_poly.pdbx_seq_one_letter_code
_entity_poly.pdbx_strand_id
1 'polypeptide(L)'
;MKLDLRFVEVSLEEVWVDALAALVFQEPYDAQGSIFTLDTRTGGYFSLLRDSGFFKGSLGSTILLASEGRVKADKIILKGLGPKGDCSPETFLKCIEELGESLVRLKIYDVAVWIPFPGNLERDPSGFFCDACITLLRSYEKIYGETAGFYLKTLFSFPREIAGFLEEIAGNLKKSFDHLESCSVIRSVAGDI
;
A
#
# COMPACT_ATOMS: atom_id res chain seq x y z
N MET A 1 -12.74 -17.10 -0.50
CA MET A 1 -11.37 -16.51 -0.63
C MET A 1 -10.57 -16.83 0.62
N LYS A 2 -9.26 -17.03 0.46
CA LYS A 2 -8.28 -17.17 1.54
C LYS A 2 -7.37 -15.95 1.57
N LEU A 3 -7.11 -15.38 2.75
CA LEU A 3 -6.31 -14.17 2.94
C LEU A 3 -5.05 -14.45 3.77
N ASP A 4 -3.88 -14.07 3.25
CA ASP A 4 -2.62 -13.94 4.00
C ASP A 4 -2.21 -12.46 4.08
N LEU A 5 -2.45 -11.86 5.24
CA LEU A 5 -2.17 -10.46 5.51
C LEU A 5 -0.92 -10.34 6.38
N ARG A 6 0.02 -9.50 5.95
CA ARG A 6 1.25 -9.23 6.70
C ARG A 6 1.44 -7.74 6.86
N PHE A 7 1.73 -7.29 8.06
CA PHE A 7 2.10 -5.90 8.31
C PHE A 7 3.60 -5.81 8.48
N VAL A 8 4.26 -5.01 7.65
CA VAL A 8 5.71 -4.94 7.60
C VAL A 8 6.21 -3.54 7.92
N GLU A 9 7.12 -3.47 8.89
CA GLU A 9 7.99 -2.30 9.11
C GLU A 9 9.23 -2.31 8.18
N VAL A 10 9.38 -3.37 7.38
CA VAL A 10 10.50 -3.57 6.45
C VAL A 10 10.33 -2.69 5.21
N SER A 11 11.44 -2.25 4.62
CA SER A 11 11.46 -1.49 3.37
C SER A 11 10.83 -2.29 2.21
N LEU A 12 9.91 -1.66 1.49
CA LEU A 12 9.09 -2.32 0.47
C LEU A 12 9.89 -2.92 -0.68
N GLU A 13 11.06 -2.36 -0.99
CA GLU A 13 11.94 -2.84 -2.07
C GLU A 13 12.54 -4.24 -1.82
N GLU A 14 12.53 -4.70 -0.57
CA GLU A 14 13.19 -5.94 -0.17
C GLU A 14 12.27 -7.17 -0.19
N VAL A 15 10.97 -6.95 -0.41
CA VAL A 15 9.93 -7.96 -0.36
C VAL A 15 9.68 -8.53 -1.75
N TRP A 16 9.71 -9.87 -1.88
CA TRP A 16 9.32 -10.57 -3.10
C TRP A 16 7.80 -10.63 -3.24
N VAL A 17 7.25 -9.92 -4.23
CA VAL A 17 5.82 -9.83 -4.56
C VAL A 17 5.63 -9.66 -6.07
N ASP A 18 4.45 -9.93 -6.62
CA ASP A 18 4.18 -9.70 -8.05
C ASP A 18 4.11 -8.20 -8.38
N ALA A 19 3.67 -7.39 -7.41
CA ALA A 19 3.60 -5.94 -7.56
C ALA A 19 3.82 -5.19 -6.24
N LEU A 20 4.42 -4.00 -6.36
CA LEU A 20 4.43 -2.98 -5.33
C LEU A 20 3.43 -1.90 -5.69
N ALA A 21 2.47 -1.64 -4.81
CA ALA A 21 1.53 -0.54 -4.93
C ALA A 21 1.84 0.53 -3.88
N ALA A 22 1.78 1.80 -4.28
CA ALA A 22 2.01 2.91 -3.36
C ALA A 22 1.04 4.05 -3.61
N LEU A 23 0.45 4.55 -2.53
CA LEU A 23 -0.24 5.84 -2.56
C LEU A 23 0.77 6.97 -2.32
N VAL A 24 0.69 8.01 -3.15
CA VAL A 24 1.68 9.10 -3.17
C VAL A 24 0.98 10.45 -3.25
N PHE A 25 1.41 11.36 -2.37
CA PHE A 25 1.00 12.75 -2.39
C PHE A 25 1.77 13.53 -3.47
N GLN A 26 1.26 14.72 -3.82
CA GLN A 26 1.85 15.57 -4.85
C GLN A 26 3.13 16.29 -4.39
N GLU A 27 3.31 16.43 -3.08
CA GLU A 27 4.49 17.00 -2.47
C GLU A 27 5.77 16.20 -2.78
N PRO A 28 6.95 16.84 -2.71
CA PRO A 28 8.23 16.14 -2.80
C PRO A 28 8.32 14.97 -1.82
N TYR A 29 8.98 13.90 -2.24
CA TYR A 29 9.19 12.74 -1.39
C TYR A 29 10.08 13.10 -0.21
N ASP A 30 9.65 12.74 1.00
CA ASP A 30 10.49 12.87 2.18
C ASP A 30 11.74 11.97 2.01
N ALA A 31 12.93 12.55 2.21
CA ALA A 31 14.21 11.86 2.08
C ALA A 31 14.34 10.65 3.01
N GLN A 32 13.52 10.55 4.06
CA GLN A 32 13.49 9.40 4.98
C GLN A 32 12.29 8.45 4.72
N GLY A 33 11.45 8.74 3.73
CA GLY A 33 10.24 7.98 3.45
C GLY A 33 10.46 6.79 2.50
N SER A 34 9.63 5.76 2.64
CA SER A 34 9.69 4.54 1.82
C SER A 34 9.63 4.79 0.31
N ILE A 35 8.92 5.83 -0.13
CA ILE A 35 8.82 6.22 -1.55
C ILE A 35 10.13 6.80 -2.07
N PHE A 36 10.86 7.56 -1.25
CA PHE A 36 12.18 8.07 -1.64
C PHE A 36 13.20 6.94 -1.75
N THR A 37 13.16 5.98 -0.83
CA THR A 37 14.01 4.78 -0.91
C THR A 37 13.69 3.97 -2.17
N LEU A 38 12.40 3.77 -2.48
CA LEU A 38 11.96 3.09 -3.69
C LEU A 38 12.39 3.83 -4.96
N ASP A 39 12.27 5.16 -4.97
CA ASP A 39 12.74 6.00 -6.08
C ASP A 39 14.26 5.87 -6.27
N THR A 40 15.02 5.91 -5.18
CA THR A 40 16.49 5.73 -5.20
C THR A 40 16.87 4.37 -5.79
N ARG A 41 16.21 3.29 -5.37
CA ARG A 41 16.44 1.93 -5.90
C ARG A 41 16.09 1.81 -7.37
N THR A 42 15.07 2.52 -7.82
CA THR A 42 14.70 2.58 -9.23
C THR A 42 15.53 3.58 -10.05
N GLY A 43 16.56 4.20 -9.45
CA GLY A 43 17.47 5.13 -10.15
C GLY A 43 16.91 6.53 -10.33
N GLY A 44 16.01 6.97 -9.44
CA GLY A 44 15.36 8.29 -9.48
C GLY A 44 14.24 8.38 -10.51
N TYR A 45 13.68 7.26 -10.94
CA TYR A 45 12.72 7.23 -12.02
C TYR A 45 11.40 7.92 -11.68
N PHE A 46 10.91 7.82 -10.45
CA PHE A 46 9.69 8.51 -10.03
C PHE A 46 9.92 10.02 -9.93
N SER A 47 11.07 10.45 -9.42
CA SER A 47 11.44 11.87 -9.46
C SER A 47 11.52 12.38 -10.90
N LEU A 48 12.10 11.64 -11.84
CA LEU A 48 12.11 12.00 -13.26
C LEU A 48 10.69 12.13 -13.84
N LEU A 49 9.79 11.20 -13.52
CA LEU A 49 8.38 11.26 -13.96
C LEU A 49 7.63 12.46 -13.36
N ARG A 50 7.95 12.82 -12.11
CA ARG A 50 7.38 14.01 -11.47
C ARG A 50 7.91 15.29 -12.08
N ASP A 51 9.22 15.40 -12.27
CA ASP A 51 9.92 16.60 -12.73
C ASP A 51 9.62 16.89 -14.21
N SER A 52 9.44 15.84 -15.02
CA SER A 52 8.92 15.94 -16.40
C SER A 52 7.42 16.27 -16.46
N GLY A 53 6.71 16.17 -15.34
CA GLY A 53 5.28 16.39 -15.21
C GLY A 53 4.40 15.26 -15.73
N PHE A 54 4.97 14.12 -16.09
CA PHE A 54 4.23 12.93 -16.53
C PHE A 54 3.36 12.34 -15.42
N PHE A 55 3.90 12.27 -14.20
CA PHE A 55 3.16 11.80 -13.03
C PHE A 55 3.54 12.62 -11.79
N LYS A 56 2.62 13.46 -11.33
CA LYS A 56 2.83 14.35 -10.18
C LYS A 56 2.13 13.89 -8.91
N GLY A 57 1.51 12.71 -8.89
CA GLY A 57 0.68 12.28 -7.76
C GLY A 57 -0.64 13.08 -7.64
N SER A 58 -1.14 13.67 -8.73
CA SER A 58 -2.44 14.36 -8.77
C SER A 58 -3.57 13.42 -8.36
N LEU A 59 -4.62 13.98 -7.74
CA LEU A 59 -5.72 13.20 -7.20
C LEU A 59 -6.32 12.24 -8.25
N GLY A 60 -6.40 10.96 -7.89
CA GLY A 60 -6.99 9.91 -8.72
C GLY A 60 -6.09 9.42 -9.86
N SER A 61 -4.95 10.06 -10.13
CA SER A 61 -4.00 9.59 -11.15
C SER A 61 -3.42 8.23 -10.78
N THR A 62 -3.23 7.35 -11.77
CA THR A 62 -2.59 6.05 -11.58
C THR A 62 -1.57 5.83 -12.68
N ILE A 63 -0.40 5.31 -12.32
CA ILE A 63 0.62 4.87 -13.26
C ILE A 63 1.06 3.45 -12.92
N LEU A 64 1.29 2.63 -13.95
CA LEU A 64 1.87 1.30 -13.86
C LEU A 64 3.24 1.33 -14.55
N LEU A 65 4.26 0.87 -13.84
CA LEU A 65 5.64 0.83 -14.27
C LEU A 65 6.15 -0.61 -14.19
N ALA A 66 7.00 -0.99 -15.14
CA ALA A 66 7.82 -2.18 -15.00
C ALA A 66 8.96 -1.87 -14.02
N SER A 67 9.26 -2.80 -13.10
CA SER A 67 10.38 -2.62 -12.17
C SER A 67 11.75 -2.77 -12.81
N GLU A 68 11.81 -3.47 -13.95
CA GLU A 68 13.04 -3.88 -14.64
C GLU A 68 14.05 -4.59 -13.73
N GLY A 69 13.57 -5.30 -12.70
CA GLY A 69 14.42 -6.00 -11.73
C GLY A 69 15.18 -5.10 -10.77
N ARG A 70 14.88 -3.78 -10.72
CA ARG A 70 15.50 -2.83 -9.78
C ARG A 70 14.99 -2.99 -8.34
N VAL A 71 13.84 -3.63 -8.19
CA VAL A 71 13.22 -4.00 -6.92
C VAL A 71 12.71 -5.44 -7.02
N LYS A 72 12.45 -6.09 -5.89
CA LYS A 72 11.97 -7.49 -5.83
C LYS A 72 10.47 -7.62 -6.16
N ALA A 73 9.97 -6.82 -7.09
CA ALA A 73 8.63 -6.92 -7.62
C ALA A 73 8.66 -6.78 -9.14
N ASP A 74 7.74 -7.39 -9.89
CA ASP A 74 7.72 -7.25 -11.36
C ASP A 74 7.15 -5.90 -11.79
N LYS A 75 6.20 -5.39 -11.01
CA LYS A 75 5.39 -4.21 -11.34
C LYS A 75 5.39 -3.22 -10.19
N ILE A 76 5.33 -1.94 -10.53
CA ILE A 76 5.15 -0.85 -9.57
C ILE A 76 3.93 -0.04 -9.98
N ILE A 77 3.00 0.16 -9.06
CA ILE A 77 1.77 0.93 -9.26
C ILE A 77 1.81 2.12 -8.31
N LEU A 78 1.73 3.33 -8.85
CA LEU A 78 1.60 4.53 -8.03
C LEU A 78 0.21 5.13 -8.20
N LYS A 79 -0.45 5.44 -7.08
CA LYS A 79 -1.76 6.09 -7.01
C LYS A 79 -1.61 7.48 -6.39
N GLY A 80 -1.96 8.50 -7.16
CA GLY A 80 -1.90 9.90 -6.73
C GLY A 80 -3.04 10.25 -5.78
N LEU A 81 -2.68 10.87 -4.65
CA LEU A 81 -3.60 11.36 -3.61
C LEU A 81 -3.91 12.86 -3.75
N GLY A 82 -3.22 13.57 -4.64
CA GLY A 82 -3.27 15.03 -4.73
C GLY A 82 -2.44 15.72 -3.64
N PRO A 83 -2.65 17.02 -3.41
CA PRO A 83 -2.00 17.76 -2.32
C PRO A 83 -2.40 17.20 -0.96
N LYS A 84 -1.43 17.04 -0.05
CA LYS A 84 -1.65 16.51 1.30
C LYS A 84 -2.66 17.35 2.09
N GLY A 85 -2.63 18.67 1.92
CA GLY A 85 -3.55 19.60 2.58
C GLY A 85 -5.02 19.46 2.15
N ASP A 86 -5.27 18.94 0.95
CA ASP A 86 -6.62 18.82 0.37
C ASP A 86 -7.18 17.39 0.49
N CYS A 87 -6.41 16.46 1.04
CA CYS A 87 -6.78 15.05 1.12
C CYS A 87 -7.69 14.77 2.33
N SER A 88 -8.99 14.66 2.08
CA SER A 88 -9.95 14.20 3.09
C SER A 88 -9.86 12.68 3.31
N PRO A 89 -10.29 12.16 4.48
CA PRO A 89 -10.37 10.72 4.73
C PRO A 89 -11.18 9.97 3.66
N GLU A 90 -12.31 10.53 3.22
CA GLU A 90 -13.18 9.93 2.20
C GLU A 90 -12.48 9.84 0.85
N THR A 91 -11.76 10.91 0.48
CA THR A 91 -10.98 10.97 -0.76
C THR A 91 -9.83 9.97 -0.75
N PHE A 92 -9.18 9.80 0.40
CA PHE A 92 -8.13 8.82 0.60
C PHE A 92 -8.65 7.38 0.44
N LEU A 93 -9.75 7.04 1.13
CA LEU A 93 -10.37 5.72 1.03
C LEU A 93 -10.86 5.42 -0.39
N LYS A 94 -11.42 6.43 -1.09
CA LYS A 94 -11.78 6.28 -2.50
C LYS A 94 -10.57 5.96 -3.38
N CYS A 95 -9.44 6.61 -3.17
CA CYS A 95 -8.21 6.30 -3.90
C CYS A 95 -7.70 4.88 -3.63
N ILE A 96 -7.88 4.38 -2.41
CA ILE A 96 -7.57 2.99 -2.04
C ILE A 96 -8.52 2.01 -2.72
N GLU A 97 -9.82 2.30 -2.77
CA GLU A 97 -10.80 1.46 -3.47
C GLU A 97 -10.41 1.34 -4.96
N GLU A 98 -10.14 2.46 -5.62
CA GLU A 98 -9.71 2.53 -7.02
C GLU A 98 -8.38 1.80 -7.26
N LEU A 99 -7.46 1.84 -6.28
CA LEU A 99 -6.23 1.05 -6.32
C LEU A 99 -6.54 -0.45 -6.23
N GLY A 100 -7.37 -0.87 -5.28
CA GLY A 100 -7.80 -2.26 -5.13
C GLY A 100 -8.48 -2.80 -6.40
N GLU A 101 -9.38 -2.02 -6.99
CA GLU A 101 -10.00 -2.36 -8.28
C GLU A 101 -8.98 -2.50 -9.41
N SER A 102 -7.97 -1.62 -9.44
CA SER A 102 -6.90 -1.69 -10.43
C SER A 102 -6.07 -2.97 -10.28
N LEU A 103 -5.72 -3.35 -9.05
CA LEU A 103 -4.99 -4.59 -8.78
C LEU A 103 -5.79 -5.83 -9.20
N VAL A 104 -7.09 -5.85 -8.89
CA VAL A 104 -8.00 -6.93 -9.29
C VAL A 104 -8.09 -7.05 -10.82
N ARG A 105 -8.26 -5.94 -11.55
CA ARG A 105 -8.30 -5.95 -13.02
C ARG A 105 -6.98 -6.43 -13.64
N LEU A 106 -5.86 -6.09 -13.00
CA LEU A 106 -4.53 -6.54 -13.41
C LEU A 106 -4.21 -7.97 -12.98
N LYS A 107 -5.12 -8.65 -12.26
CA LYS A 107 -4.95 -10.01 -11.74
C LYS A 107 -3.71 -10.16 -10.85
N ILE A 108 -3.42 -9.14 -10.06
CA ILE A 108 -2.33 -9.16 -9.08
C ILE A 108 -2.89 -9.76 -7.79
N TYR A 109 -2.26 -10.81 -7.25
CA TYR A 109 -2.72 -11.49 -6.03
C TYR A 109 -1.63 -11.65 -4.97
N ASP A 110 -0.39 -11.29 -5.29
CA ASP A 110 0.71 -11.12 -4.33
C ASP A 110 1.22 -9.68 -4.43
N VAL A 111 0.90 -8.85 -3.44
CA VAL A 111 1.16 -7.40 -3.51
C VAL A 111 1.68 -6.84 -2.20
N ALA A 112 2.64 -5.92 -2.29
CA ALA A 112 3.03 -5.06 -1.18
C ALA A 112 2.43 -3.66 -1.38
N VAL A 113 1.78 -3.11 -0.36
CA VAL A 113 1.05 -1.84 -0.43
C VAL A 113 1.62 -0.85 0.58
N TRP A 114 2.14 0.28 0.09
CA TRP A 114 2.47 1.45 0.92
C TRP A 114 1.25 2.33 1.12
N ILE A 115 0.86 2.57 2.38
CA ILE A 115 -0.21 3.51 2.71
C ILE A 115 0.39 4.64 3.57
N PRO A 116 0.53 5.88 3.03
CA PRO A 116 1.14 6.99 3.74
C PRO A 116 0.21 7.57 4.82
N PHE A 117 0.78 8.36 5.73
CA PHE A 117 0.02 9.10 6.74
C PHE A 117 -0.54 10.40 6.12
N PRO A 118 -1.86 10.60 6.12
CA PRO A 118 -2.47 11.78 5.49
C PRO A 118 -2.25 13.08 6.30
N GLY A 119 -1.74 13.02 7.54
CA GLY A 119 -1.35 14.19 8.33
C GLY A 119 -2.47 14.77 9.20
N ASN A 120 -3.73 14.64 8.76
CA ASN A 120 -4.91 15.25 9.38
C ASN A 120 -5.79 14.26 10.20
N LEU A 121 -5.24 13.12 10.62
CA LEU A 121 -5.97 12.14 11.44
C LEU A 121 -5.97 12.58 12.90
N GLU A 122 -6.98 13.34 13.31
CA GLU A 122 -6.97 13.95 14.66
C GLU A 122 -7.38 13.01 15.79
N ARG A 123 -8.01 11.85 15.54
CA ARG A 123 -8.66 11.09 16.64
C ARG A 123 -8.52 9.57 16.66
N ASP A 124 -8.32 8.92 15.52
CA ASP A 124 -8.23 7.44 15.48
C ASP A 124 -7.35 6.94 14.30
N PRO A 125 -6.01 6.94 14.47
CA PRO A 125 -5.11 6.40 13.45
C PRO A 125 -5.34 4.90 13.19
N SER A 126 -5.51 4.07 14.23
CA SER A 126 -5.66 2.62 14.06
C SER A 126 -6.93 2.26 13.28
N GLY A 127 -8.06 2.88 13.62
CA GLY A 127 -9.32 2.70 12.90
C GLY A 127 -9.21 3.11 11.43
N PHE A 128 -8.63 4.28 11.15
CA PHE A 128 -8.45 4.75 9.78
C PHE A 128 -7.60 3.80 8.92
N PHE A 129 -6.45 3.35 9.43
CA PHE A 129 -5.59 2.43 8.69
C PHE A 129 -6.20 1.03 8.55
N CYS A 130 -7.01 0.61 9.52
CA CYS A 130 -7.83 -0.60 9.39
C CYS A 130 -8.84 -0.45 8.25
N ASP A 131 -9.59 0.65 8.20
CA ASP A 131 -10.56 0.94 7.13
C ASP A 131 -9.90 1.01 5.76
N ALA A 132 -8.71 1.59 5.67
CA ALA A 132 -7.89 1.60 4.48
C ALA A 132 -7.57 0.17 3.99
N CYS A 133 -7.13 -0.72 4.90
CA CYS A 133 -6.88 -2.12 4.54
C CYS A 133 -8.16 -2.84 4.11
N ILE A 134 -9.25 -2.69 4.87
CA ILE A 134 -10.56 -3.29 4.56
C ILE A 134 -11.03 -2.84 3.18
N THR A 135 -10.92 -1.55 2.88
CA THR A 135 -11.35 -0.96 1.61
C THR A 135 -10.64 -1.60 0.43
N LEU A 136 -9.31 -1.79 0.51
CA LEU A 136 -8.55 -2.47 -0.54
C LEU A 136 -8.96 -3.94 -0.67
N LEU A 137 -9.08 -4.65 0.44
CA LEU A 137 -9.40 -6.09 0.46
C LEU A 137 -10.82 -6.37 -0.05
N ARG A 138 -11.77 -5.48 0.23
CA ARG A 138 -13.14 -5.56 -0.28
C ARG A 138 -13.21 -5.52 -1.80
N SER A 139 -12.29 -4.86 -2.49
CA SER A 139 -12.23 -4.90 -3.96
C SER A 139 -11.99 -6.32 -4.48
N TYR A 140 -11.19 -7.12 -3.78
CA TYR A 140 -11.01 -8.54 -4.10
C TYR A 140 -12.19 -9.39 -3.67
N GLU A 141 -12.72 -9.17 -2.47
CA GLU A 141 -13.88 -9.91 -1.96
C GLU A 141 -15.11 -9.77 -2.86
N LYS A 142 -15.37 -8.58 -3.40
CA LYS A 142 -16.44 -8.32 -4.37
C LYS A 142 -16.39 -9.26 -5.59
N ILE A 143 -15.19 -9.69 -6.00
CA ILE A 143 -14.98 -10.52 -7.21
C ILE A 143 -14.74 -11.98 -6.86
N TYR A 144 -14.00 -12.25 -5.78
CA TYR A 144 -13.46 -13.58 -5.45
C TYR A 144 -13.94 -14.13 -4.09
N GLY A 145 -14.82 -13.43 -3.37
CA GLY A 145 -15.28 -13.80 -2.04
C GLY A 145 -15.74 -15.26 -1.95
N GLU A 146 -16.57 -15.68 -2.89
CA GLU A 146 -17.11 -17.05 -2.99
C GLU A 146 -16.25 -17.99 -3.85
N THR A 147 -15.15 -17.51 -4.44
CA THR A 147 -14.27 -18.34 -5.26
C THR A 147 -13.46 -19.28 -4.36
N ALA A 148 -13.77 -20.58 -4.44
CA ALA A 148 -13.05 -21.61 -3.71
C ALA A 148 -11.58 -21.68 -4.16
N GLY A 149 -10.67 -21.75 -3.20
CA GLY A 149 -9.23 -21.86 -3.46
C GLY A 149 -8.53 -20.58 -3.93
N PHE A 150 -9.26 -19.47 -4.15
CA PHE A 150 -8.62 -18.18 -4.41
C PHE A 150 -7.83 -17.73 -3.18
N TYR A 151 -6.56 -17.36 -3.39
CA TYR A 151 -5.62 -16.96 -2.34
C TYR A 151 -5.05 -15.58 -2.66
N LEU A 152 -5.19 -14.66 -1.73
CA LEU A 152 -4.65 -13.30 -1.81
C LEU A 152 -3.61 -13.12 -0.71
N LYS A 153 -2.39 -12.75 -1.11
CA LYS A 153 -1.30 -12.37 -0.23
C LYS A 153 -1.06 -10.87 -0.33
N THR A 154 -1.23 -10.18 0.79
CA THR A 154 -1.06 -8.73 0.86
C THR A 154 -0.14 -8.37 2.00
N LEU A 155 0.95 -7.67 1.67
CA LEU A 155 1.81 -7.03 2.66
C LEU A 155 1.45 -5.55 2.75
N PHE A 156 1.00 -5.09 3.91
CA PHE A 156 0.79 -3.67 4.17
C PHE A 156 2.01 -3.08 4.86
N SER A 157 2.49 -1.95 4.33
CA SER A 157 3.55 -1.16 4.92
C SER A 157 3.05 0.24 5.23
N PHE A 158 3.42 0.73 6.40
CA PHE A 158 2.97 2.01 6.93
C PHE A 158 4.15 2.86 7.45
N PRO A 159 3.95 4.18 7.58
CA PRO A 159 4.87 5.06 8.28
C PRO A 159 5.13 4.61 9.72
N ARG A 160 6.30 4.97 10.25
CA ARG A 160 6.74 4.58 11.61
C ARG A 160 5.79 5.06 12.70
N GLU A 161 5.08 6.14 12.46
CA GLU A 161 4.03 6.71 13.32
C GLU A 161 2.89 5.71 13.59
N ILE A 162 2.70 4.74 12.68
CA ILE A 162 1.65 3.72 12.77
C ILE A 162 2.17 2.40 13.35
N ALA A 163 3.48 2.25 13.57
CA ALA A 163 4.09 1.03 14.09
C ALA A 163 3.50 0.58 15.44
N GLY A 164 3.16 1.53 16.32
CA GLY A 164 2.54 1.26 17.61
C GLY A 164 1.12 0.68 17.52
N PHE A 165 0.45 0.82 16.38
CA PHE A 165 -0.95 0.42 16.17
C PHE A 165 -1.11 -0.85 15.34
N LEU A 166 -0.02 -1.46 14.85
CA LEU A 166 -0.08 -2.60 13.92
C LEU A 166 -0.85 -3.80 14.49
N GLU A 167 -0.65 -4.12 15.76
CA GLU A 167 -1.35 -5.25 16.41
C GLU A 167 -2.85 -4.99 16.55
N GLU A 168 -3.23 -3.74 16.81
CA GLU A 168 -4.62 -3.32 16.89
C GLU A 168 -5.30 -3.38 15.52
N ILE A 169 -4.63 -2.86 14.48
CA ILE A 169 -5.08 -2.94 13.08
C ILE A 169 -5.24 -4.41 12.67
N ALA A 170 -4.25 -5.26 12.95
CA ALA A 170 -4.30 -6.69 12.65
C ALA A 170 -5.46 -7.39 13.38
N GLY A 171 -5.67 -7.05 14.66
CA GLY A 171 -6.76 -7.57 15.48
C GLY A 171 -8.15 -7.16 14.96
N ASN A 172 -8.30 -5.92 14.50
CA ASN A 172 -9.56 -5.42 13.94
C ASN A 172 -9.83 -5.96 12.54
N LEU A 173 -8.80 -6.15 11.71
CA LEU A 173 -8.93 -6.84 10.43
C LEU A 173 -9.37 -8.30 10.60
N LYS A 174 -8.83 -9.02 11.60
CA LYS A 174 -9.25 -10.39 11.92
C LYS A 174 -10.74 -10.50 12.22
N LYS A 175 -11.34 -9.48 12.83
CA LYS A 175 -12.78 -9.43 13.13
C LYS A 175 -13.64 -9.07 11.91
N SER A 176 -13.02 -8.50 10.87
CA SER A 176 -13.73 -7.97 9.70
C SER A 176 -13.85 -9.00 8.56
N PHE A 177 -13.12 -10.12 8.63
CA PHE A 177 -13.10 -11.15 7.59
C PHE A 177 -13.18 -12.55 8.20
N ASP A 178 -14.26 -13.29 7.88
CA ASP A 178 -14.51 -14.64 8.38
C ASP A 178 -13.60 -15.72 7.75
N HIS A 179 -12.94 -15.40 6.63
CA HIS A 179 -12.14 -16.34 5.83
C HIS A 179 -10.63 -16.02 5.83
N LEU A 180 -10.15 -15.45 6.93
CA LEU A 180 -8.76 -15.09 7.10
C LEU A 180 -7.91 -16.34 7.43
N GLU A 181 -6.97 -16.71 6.55
CA GLU A 181 -6.06 -17.84 6.82
C GLU A 181 -4.93 -17.40 7.75
N SER A 182 -4.32 -16.24 7.47
CA SER A 182 -3.28 -15.66 8.30
C SER A 182 -3.36 -14.14 8.31
N CYS A 183 -3.09 -13.57 9.49
CA CYS A 183 -2.92 -12.14 9.66
C CYS A 183 -1.89 -11.93 10.77
N SER A 184 -0.71 -11.46 10.38
CA SER A 184 0.46 -11.37 11.26
C SER A 184 1.15 -10.03 11.11
N VAL A 185 1.59 -9.48 12.24
CA VAL A 185 2.53 -8.36 12.26
C VAL A 185 3.94 -8.92 12.19
N ILE A 186 4.70 -8.50 11.18
CA ILE A 186 6.09 -8.86 10.97
C ILE A 186 6.92 -7.61 11.26
N ARG A 187 7.47 -7.56 12.46
CA ARG A 187 8.46 -6.55 12.82
C ARG A 187 9.81 -6.96 12.26
N SER A 188 10.45 -6.06 11.53
CA SER A 188 11.88 -6.22 11.25
C SER A 188 12.61 -6.11 12.58
N VAL A 189 13.31 -7.16 12.99
CA VAL A 189 14.40 -6.99 13.96
C VAL A 189 15.47 -6.23 13.21
N ALA A 190 15.70 -4.96 13.55
CA ALA A 190 16.89 -4.27 13.11
C ALA A 190 18.10 -5.09 13.59
N GLY A 191 18.72 -5.81 12.66
CA GLY A 191 19.80 -6.75 12.92
C GLY A 191 20.79 -6.66 11.77
N ASP A 192 21.82 -5.86 12.01
CA ASP A 192 23.18 -5.93 11.47
C ASP A 192 23.36 -6.16 9.96
N ILE A 193 23.62 -5.05 9.26
CA ILE A 193 24.58 -5.01 8.15
C ILE A 193 25.58 -3.89 8.44
#